data_AF-I8U4J1-F1
#
_entry.id   AF-I8U4J1-F1
#
_cell.length_a   1.000
_cell.length_b   1.000
_cell.length_c   1.000
_cell.angle_alpha   90.00
_cell.angle_beta   90.00
_cell.angle_gamma   90.00
#
_symmetry.space_group_name_H-M   'P 1'
#
loop_
_entity.id
_entity.type
_entity.pdbx_description
1 polymer ?
#
loop_
_entity_poly.entity_id
_entity_poly.type
_entity_poly.pdbx_seq_one_letter_code
_entity_poly.pdbx_strand_id
1 'polypeptide(L)'
;MDDYYSSPPAGFTLRRNGSCAANEKECDNPWGRWYDCCPEGTYCSSERSDNDRNVCCRTKSGCKALIEQDPHCANNETWDLYINNQDYFCCLQGKRGFVQTFSEGGAGIACADPGSGELDNPSQSLLNLVASGEL
;
A
#
# COMPACT_ATOMS: atom_id res chain seq x y z
N MET A 1 -19.41 -14.61 -5.77
CA MET A 1 -18.36 -14.99 -6.75
C MET A 1 -17.35 -13.85 -6.91
N ASP A 2 -17.78 -12.60 -6.64
CA ASP A 2 -16.95 -11.39 -6.65
C ASP A 2 -15.88 -11.38 -5.55
N ASP A 3 -16.16 -11.97 -4.38
CA ASP A 3 -15.22 -12.07 -3.26
C ASP A 3 -13.88 -12.71 -3.63
N TYR A 4 -13.83 -13.59 -4.65
CA TYR A 4 -12.55 -14.18 -5.06
C TYR A 4 -11.58 -13.13 -5.61
N TYR A 5 -12.09 -12.15 -6.35
CA TYR A 5 -11.27 -11.12 -7.00
C TYR A 5 -10.96 -9.96 -6.10
N SER A 6 -11.81 -9.69 -5.12
CA SER A 6 -11.58 -8.64 -4.14
C SER A 6 -10.85 -9.14 -2.90
N SER A 7 -11.04 -10.37 -2.40
CA SER A 7 -10.43 -10.79 -1.13
C SER A 7 -8.93 -11.12 -1.18
N PRO A 8 -8.22 -11.06 -0.04
CA PRO A 8 -6.79 -11.39 0.09
C PRO A 8 -6.40 -12.74 -0.54
N PRO A 9 -5.35 -12.80 -1.37
CA PRO A 9 -4.28 -11.81 -1.45
C PRO A 9 -4.52 -10.64 -2.43
N ALA A 10 -5.75 -10.42 -2.91
CA ALA A 10 -6.07 -9.16 -3.57
C ALA A 10 -6.26 -8.05 -2.51
N GLY A 11 -5.88 -6.81 -2.83
CA GLY A 11 -5.97 -5.67 -1.91
C GLY A 11 -4.91 -4.61 -2.17
N PHE A 12 -4.89 -3.55 -1.36
CA PHE A 12 -3.90 -2.48 -1.49
C PHE A 12 -2.48 -2.95 -1.10
N THR A 13 -1.47 -2.38 -1.76
CA THR A 13 -0.05 -2.69 -1.54
C THR A 13 0.42 -2.26 -0.14
N LEU A 14 1.38 -3.00 0.40
CA LEU A 14 2.16 -2.54 1.56
C LEU A 14 3.20 -1.53 1.11
N ARG A 15 3.24 -0.38 1.76
CA ARG A 15 4.29 0.62 1.58
C ARG A 15 5.40 0.38 2.61
N ARG A 16 6.59 0.03 2.13
CA ARG A 16 7.72 -0.37 2.99
C ARG A 16 8.97 0.46 2.71
N ASN A 17 9.74 0.72 3.76
CA ASN A 17 11.06 1.34 3.65
C ASN A 17 12.13 0.26 3.37
N GLY A 18 12.92 0.44 2.32
CA GLY A 18 14.10 -0.36 2.02
C GLY A 18 13.86 -1.39 0.92
N SER A 19 13.20 -2.51 1.25
CA SER A 19 12.89 -3.57 0.28
C SER A 19 11.70 -4.39 0.77
N CYS A 20 11.04 -5.10 -0.14
CA CYS A 20 10.00 -6.07 0.21
C CYS A 20 10.57 -7.28 0.98
N ALA A 21 9.72 -7.95 1.76
CA ALA A 21 10.09 -9.16 2.48
C ALA A 21 10.27 -10.36 1.54
N ALA A 22 10.86 -11.46 2.03
CA ALA A 22 11.17 -12.63 1.21
C ALA A 22 9.93 -13.36 0.63
N ASN A 23 8.75 -13.17 1.23
CA ASN A 23 7.46 -13.70 0.79
C ASN A 23 6.58 -12.63 0.12
N GLU A 24 7.17 -11.49 -0.22
CA GLU A 24 6.55 -10.40 -0.95
C GLU A 24 7.32 -10.20 -2.26
N LYS A 25 6.62 -9.73 -3.29
CA LYS A 25 7.26 -9.20 -4.49
C LYS A 25 7.28 -7.67 -4.46
N GLU A 26 8.32 -7.11 -5.05
CA GLU A 26 8.41 -5.69 -5.37
C GLU A 26 7.55 -5.38 -6.60
N CYS A 27 6.58 -4.49 -6.45
CA CYS A 27 5.69 -4.07 -7.54
C CYS A 27 6.02 -2.69 -8.08
N ASP A 28 6.45 -1.76 -7.23
CA ASP A 28 6.80 -0.41 -7.64
C ASP A 28 7.77 0.24 -6.65
N ASN A 29 8.50 1.26 -7.11
CA ASN A 29 9.32 2.16 -6.30
C ASN A 29 8.84 3.60 -6.52
N PRO A 30 7.75 4.00 -5.87
CA PRO A 30 7.11 5.30 -6.10
C PRO A 30 8.01 6.50 -5.80
N TRP A 31 8.92 6.37 -4.82
CA TRP A 31 10.02 7.31 -4.64
C TRP A 31 11.13 6.73 -3.76
N GLY A 32 12.35 7.23 -3.95
CA GLY A 32 13.48 7.03 -3.04
C GLY A 32 13.61 5.60 -2.51
N ARG A 33 13.54 5.44 -1.18
CA ARG A 33 13.64 4.14 -0.49
C ARG A 33 12.31 3.45 -0.24
N TRP A 34 11.21 3.93 -0.81
CA TRP A 34 9.87 3.45 -0.48
C TRP A 34 9.32 2.59 -1.61
N TYR A 35 8.89 1.38 -1.25
CA TYR A 35 8.48 0.36 -2.20
C TYR A 35 7.04 -0.05 -1.95
N ASP A 36 6.34 -0.37 -3.04
CA ASP A 36 5.06 -1.07 -3.01
C ASP A 36 5.31 -2.57 -3.08
N CYS A 37 4.90 -3.26 -2.02
CA CYS A 37 5.08 -4.69 -1.85
C CYS A 37 3.73 -5.40 -1.89
N CYS A 38 3.69 -6.48 -2.67
CA CYS A 38 2.54 -7.36 -2.74
C CYS A 38 2.89 -8.75 -2.22
N PRO A 39 1.93 -9.50 -1.67
CA PRO A 39 2.12 -10.92 -1.41
C PRO A 39 2.56 -11.67 -2.68
N GLU A 40 3.45 -12.65 -2.52
CA GLU A 40 3.83 -13.54 -3.62
C GLU A 40 2.60 -14.22 -4.26
N GLY A 41 2.70 -14.52 -5.56
CA GLY A 41 1.59 -15.11 -6.33
C GLY A 41 0.48 -14.14 -6.76
N THR A 42 0.65 -12.84 -6.51
CA THR A 42 -0.21 -11.77 -7.06
C THR A 42 0.44 -11.08 -8.27
N TYR A 43 -0.36 -10.29 -8.99
CA TYR A 43 0.07 -9.50 -10.14
C TYR A 43 0.12 -8.01 -9.78
N CYS A 44 1.25 -7.38 -10.12
CA CYS A 44 1.50 -5.95 -9.97
C CYS A 44 0.87 -5.14 -11.11
N SER A 45 0.85 -3.82 -10.99
CA SER A 45 0.40 -2.89 -12.04
C SER A 45 0.97 -3.22 -13.42
N SER A 46 2.28 -3.44 -13.52
CA SER A 46 3.01 -3.70 -14.77
C SER A 46 2.72 -5.06 -15.42
N GLU A 47 2.05 -5.97 -14.72
CA GLU A 47 1.74 -7.33 -15.20
C GLU A 47 0.26 -7.50 -15.56
N ARG A 48 -0.54 -6.44 -15.38
CA ARG A 48 -1.98 -6.43 -15.57
C ARG A 48 -2.37 -5.56 -16.76
N SER A 49 -3.54 -5.83 -17.34
CA SER A 49 -4.06 -5.06 -18.48
C SER A 49 -4.62 -3.69 -18.10
N ASP A 50 -5.07 -3.52 -16.86
CA ASP A 50 -5.61 -2.25 -16.34
C ASP A 50 -4.51 -1.23 -15.98
N ASN A 51 -3.30 -1.71 -15.67
CA ASN A 51 -2.14 -0.91 -15.23
C ASN A 51 -2.41 -0.06 -13.97
N ASP A 52 -3.44 -0.38 -13.20
CA ASP A 52 -3.77 0.34 -11.98
C ASP A 52 -2.62 0.22 -10.96
N ARG A 53 -2.33 1.28 -10.22
CA ARG A 53 -1.24 1.27 -9.22
C ARG A 53 -1.75 0.95 -7.83
N ASN A 54 -0.82 0.66 -6.91
CA ASN A 54 -1.04 0.48 -5.47
C ASN A 54 -2.00 -0.68 -5.11
N VAL A 55 -2.18 -1.66 -5.99
CA VAL A 55 -3.05 -2.81 -5.75
C VAL A 55 -2.38 -4.10 -6.21
N CYS A 56 -2.57 -5.14 -5.40
CA CYS A 56 -2.20 -6.52 -5.69
C CYS A 56 -3.45 -7.24 -6.18
N CYS A 57 -3.37 -7.95 -7.32
CA CYS A 57 -4.52 -8.69 -7.84
C CYS A 57 -4.21 -10.16 -8.09
N ARG A 58 -5.21 -11.02 -7.94
CA ARG A 58 -5.09 -12.45 -8.26
C ARG A 58 -5.07 -12.75 -9.76
N THR A 59 -5.46 -11.79 -10.60
CA THR A 59 -5.55 -11.96 -12.06
C THR A 59 -4.90 -10.82 -12.82
N LYS A 60 -4.50 -11.11 -14.05
CA LYS A 60 -3.95 -10.13 -15.00
C LYS A 60 -4.99 -9.14 -15.53
N SER A 61 -6.29 -9.40 -15.33
CA SER A 61 -7.36 -8.51 -15.79
C SER A 61 -7.47 -7.22 -14.98
N GLY A 62 -6.96 -7.23 -13.75
CA GLY A 62 -7.18 -6.14 -12.81
C GLY A 62 -8.23 -6.44 -11.74
N CYS A 63 -8.20 -5.66 -10.65
CA CYS A 63 -9.14 -5.80 -9.53
C CYS A 63 -9.41 -4.49 -8.76
N LYS A 64 -8.74 -3.36 -9.08
CA LYS A 64 -8.79 -2.13 -8.26
C LYS A 64 -10.21 -1.64 -7.98
N ALA A 65 -11.06 -1.59 -9.00
CA ALA A 65 -12.45 -1.15 -8.86
C ALA A 65 -13.28 -2.03 -7.90
N LEU A 66 -12.93 -3.31 -7.72
CA LEU A 66 -13.57 -4.19 -6.75
C LEU A 66 -13.01 -3.95 -5.35
N ILE A 67 -11.69 -3.76 -5.23
CA ILE A 67 -11.02 -3.42 -3.97
C ILE A 67 -11.51 -2.07 -3.42
N GLU A 68 -11.77 -1.08 -4.26
CA GLU A 68 -12.27 0.24 -3.81
C GLU A 68 -13.69 0.20 -3.23
N GLN A 69 -14.49 -0.81 -3.57
CA GLN A 69 -15.83 -1.00 -3.00
C GLN A 69 -15.79 -1.57 -1.58
N ASP A 70 -14.75 -2.34 -1.27
CA ASP A 70 -14.48 -2.89 0.06
C ASP A 70 -12.98 -2.75 0.37
N PRO A 71 -12.50 -1.55 0.75
CA PRO A 71 -11.07 -1.29 0.90
C PRO A 71 -10.41 -2.14 1.99
N HIS A 72 -9.37 -2.90 1.61
CA HIS A 72 -8.58 -3.69 2.54
C HIS A 72 -7.16 -3.96 2.01
N CYS A 73 -6.30 -4.44 2.90
CA CYS A 73 -4.91 -4.75 2.58
C CYS A 73 -4.76 -6.10 1.90
N ALA A 74 -3.79 -6.23 1.00
CA ALA A 74 -3.55 -7.51 0.30
C ALA A 74 -3.15 -8.66 1.25
N ASN A 75 -2.56 -8.37 2.42
CA ASN A 75 -2.32 -9.39 3.44
C ASN A 75 -3.54 -9.59 4.37
N ASN A 76 -4.37 -8.56 4.58
CA ASN A 76 -5.53 -8.40 5.51
C ASN A 76 -5.44 -9.02 6.91
N GLU A 77 -4.30 -9.57 7.30
CA GLU A 77 -4.06 -10.10 8.64
C GLU A 77 -3.25 -9.06 9.42
N THR A 78 -2.03 -8.76 8.99
CA THR A 78 -1.08 -8.00 9.83
C THR A 78 -0.82 -6.56 9.38
N TRP A 79 -1.57 -6.06 8.40
CA TRP A 79 -1.33 -4.75 7.79
C TRP A 79 -2.46 -3.77 8.11
N ASP A 80 -2.07 -2.54 8.42
CA ASP A 80 -2.95 -1.43 8.72
C ASP A 80 -3.27 -0.67 7.43
N LEU A 81 -4.56 -0.44 7.15
CA LEU A 81 -5.04 0.31 6.00
C LEU A 81 -5.09 1.80 6.31
N TYR A 82 -4.47 2.61 5.46
CA TYR A 82 -4.51 4.07 5.50
C TYR A 82 -5.09 4.65 4.21
N ILE A 83 -5.51 5.90 4.27
CA ILE A 83 -6.03 6.65 3.11
C ILE A 83 -5.42 8.04 3.01
N ASN A 84 -5.13 8.46 1.77
CA ASN A 84 -4.76 9.83 1.40
C ASN A 84 -5.59 10.29 0.21
N ASN A 85 -6.56 11.20 0.40
CA ASN A 85 -7.38 11.77 -0.68
C ASN A 85 -7.91 10.72 -1.68
N GLN A 86 -8.55 9.66 -1.18
CA GLN A 86 -9.11 8.52 -1.93
C GLN A 86 -8.10 7.45 -2.36
N ASP A 87 -6.79 7.68 -2.22
CA ASP A 87 -5.77 6.65 -2.44
C ASP A 87 -5.51 5.87 -1.15
N TYR A 88 -5.82 4.58 -1.18
CA TYR A 88 -5.51 3.67 -0.08
C TYR A 88 -4.15 3.01 -0.26
N PHE A 89 -3.55 2.66 0.88
CA PHE A 89 -2.30 1.92 0.96
C PHE A 89 -2.20 1.27 2.33
N CYS A 90 -1.29 0.31 2.45
CA CYS A 90 -1.10 -0.42 3.69
C CYS A 90 0.24 -0.11 4.33
N CYS A 91 0.27 -0.14 5.65
CA CYS A 91 1.47 -0.12 6.47
C CYS A 91 1.57 -1.41 7.28
N LEU A 92 2.78 -1.79 7.68
CA LEU A 92 2.92 -2.83 8.71
C LEU A 92 2.26 -2.33 9.99
N GLN A 93 1.62 -3.24 10.72
CA GLN A 93 0.95 -2.90 11.97
C GLN A 93 1.88 -2.13 12.92
N GLY A 94 1.34 -1.06 13.51
CA GLY A 94 2.08 -0.21 14.45
C GLY A 94 2.95 0.88 13.80
N LYS A 95 3.13 0.86 12.47
CA LYS A 95 3.69 2.00 11.73
C LYS A 95 2.64 3.09 11.53
N ARG A 96 3.10 4.31 11.25
CA ARG A 96 2.24 5.48 10.97
C ARG A 96 2.23 5.80 9.48
N GLY A 97 1.06 5.76 8.85
CA GLY A 97 0.89 6.30 7.51
C GLY A 97 1.09 7.81 7.50
N PHE A 98 1.84 8.31 6.53
CA PHE A 98 2.07 9.75 6.34
C PHE A 98 2.12 10.11 4.85
N VAL A 99 1.84 11.37 4.56
CA VAL A 99 2.09 12.00 3.26
C VAL A 99 3.25 12.99 3.39
N GLN A 100 4.15 13.05 2.41
CA GLN A 100 5.21 14.06 2.32
C GLN A 100 5.03 14.87 1.04
N THR A 101 5.03 16.20 1.15
CA THR A 101 5.06 17.10 0.00
C THR A 101 6.51 17.44 -0.38
N PHE A 102 6.78 17.57 -1.68
CA PHE A 102 8.11 17.84 -2.21
C PHE A 102 8.27 19.26 -2.73
N SER A 103 9.47 19.82 -2.59
CA SER A 103 9.80 21.19 -3.02
C SER A 103 9.66 21.42 -4.52
N GLU A 104 9.84 20.37 -5.32
CA GLU A 104 9.73 20.39 -6.79
C GLU A 104 8.27 20.23 -7.25
N GLY A 105 7.33 20.11 -6.30
CA GLY A 105 5.94 19.76 -6.54
C GLY A 105 5.68 18.26 -6.37
N GLY A 106 4.41 17.92 -6.15
CA GLY A 106 3.99 16.55 -5.89
C GLY A 106 4.06 16.15 -4.41
N ALA A 107 3.55 14.96 -4.16
CA ALA A 107 3.48 14.37 -2.84
C ALA A 107 3.40 12.87 -2.96
N GLY A 108 3.37 12.20 -1.82
CA GLY A 108 3.11 10.76 -1.80
C GLY A 108 3.24 10.20 -0.41
N ILE A 109 3.07 8.90 -0.35
CA ILE A 109 2.62 8.22 0.85
C ILE A 109 3.65 7.18 1.30
N ALA A 110 3.81 7.08 2.60
CA ALA A 110 4.81 6.23 3.22
C ALA A 110 4.39 5.82 4.64
N CYS A 111 5.14 4.90 5.23
CA CYS A 111 4.86 4.32 6.55
C CYS A 111 6.07 4.52 7.46
N ALA A 112 5.93 5.32 8.51
CA ALA A 112 7.03 5.61 9.42
C ALA A 112 7.01 4.70 10.66
N ASP A 113 8.19 4.30 11.12
CA ASP A 113 8.36 3.76 12.47
C ASP A 113 8.19 4.86 13.52
N PRO A 114 7.32 4.68 14.53
CA PRO A 114 7.19 5.66 15.61
C PRO A 114 8.53 5.89 16.31
N GLY A 115 8.95 7.16 16.40
CA GLY A 115 10.19 7.53 17.10
C GLY A 115 11.49 7.28 16.33
N SER A 116 11.43 6.89 15.05
CA SER A 116 12.61 6.67 14.20
C SER A 116 13.24 7.94 13.62
N GLY A 117 12.57 9.09 13.76
CA GLY A 117 12.92 10.35 13.08
C GLY A 117 12.41 10.45 11.64
N GLU A 118 11.73 9.43 11.12
CA GLU A 118 11.17 9.44 9.76
C GLU A 118 10.04 10.47 9.55
N LEU A 119 9.49 10.98 10.66
CA LEU A 119 8.42 11.98 10.71
C LEU A 119 8.95 13.39 11.05
N ASP A 120 10.27 13.62 10.97
CA ASP A 120 10.88 14.89 11.38
C ASP A 120 10.85 15.96 10.26
N ASN A 121 10.37 15.62 9.06
CA ASN A 121 10.29 16.59 7.98
C ASN A 121 9.02 17.44 8.12
N PRO A 122 9.13 18.78 8.17
CA PRO A 122 7.98 19.67 8.35
C PRO A 122 6.97 19.63 7.18
N SER A 123 7.32 19.05 6.04
CA SER A 123 6.43 18.87 4.89
C SER A 123 5.57 17.60 4.98
N GLN A 124 5.69 16.85 6.08
CA GLN A 124 4.95 15.62 6.34
C GLN A 124 3.68 15.85 7.17
N SER A 125 2.64 15.08 6.85
CA SER A 125 1.39 15.04 7.61
C SER A 125 0.98 13.58 7.84
N LEU A 126 0.51 13.27 9.05
CA LEU A 126 -0.04 11.96 9.37
C LEU A 126 -1.36 11.72 8.64
N LEU A 127 -1.57 10.48 8.22
CA LEU A 127 -2.77 10.04 7.53
C LEU A 127 -3.69 9.26 8.46
N ASN A 128 -4.97 9.20 8.10
CA ASN A 128 -5.96 8.51 8.88
C ASN A 128 -5.83 7.00 8.69
N LEU A 129 -5.80 6.28 9.82
CA LEU A 129 -6.01 4.84 9.86
C LEU A 129 -7.48 4.55 9.55
N VAL A 130 -7.72 3.67 8.59
CA VAL A 130 -9.05 3.22 8.17
C VAL A 130 -9.41 1.91 8.87
N ALA A 131 -8.49 0.96 8.85
CA ALA A 131 -8.64 -0.35 9.49
C ALA A 131 -7.29 -0.84 10.01
N SER A 132 -7.29 -1.48 11.17
CA SER A 132 -6.12 -2.15 11.73
C SER A 132 -6.14 -3.61 11.27
N GLY A 133 -4.96 -4.19 11.05
CA GLY A 133 -4.84 -5.64 10.94
C GLY A 133 -5.21 -6.34 12.26
N GLU A 134 -5.72 -7.59 12.16
CA GLU A 134 -5.97 -8.49 13.29
C GLU A 134 -4.84 -9.54 13.41
N LEU A 135 -4.25 -9.65 14.60
CA LEU A 135 -3.19 -10.64 14.91
C LEU A 135 -3.77 -12.00 15.31
#